data_AF-T0YDS9-F1
#
_entry.id   AF-T0YDS9-F1
#
_cell.length_a   1.000
_cell.length_b   1.000
_cell.length_c   1.000
_cell.angle_alpha   90.00
_cell.angle_beta   90.00
_cell.angle_gamma   90.00
#
_symmetry.space_group_name_H-M   'P 1'
#
loop_
_entity.id
_entity.type
_entity.pdbx_description
1 polymer ?
#
loop_
_entity_poly.entity_id
_entity_poly.type
_entity_poly.pdbx_seq_one_letter_code
_entity_poly.pdbx_strand_id
1 'polypeptide(L)'
;MIENTLNAALRRLGYTTEQMTAHGFRAMASTLLNEQGFPPDVIELQLAHAERNKVRAAYNRAQRLEARRKMMQAWADYLDGLKA
;
A
#
# COMPACT_ATOMS: atom_id res chain seq x y z
N MET A 1 -9.38 -5.82 12.99
CA MET A 1 -9.95 -7.17 12.81
C MET A 1 -9.27 -7.98 11.70
N ILE A 2 -8.86 -7.43 10.54
CA ILE A 2 -8.12 -8.19 9.49
C ILE A 2 -6.61 -8.31 9.76
N GLU A 3 -6.02 -7.30 10.41
CA GLU A 3 -4.58 -7.25 10.70
C GLU A 3 -4.08 -8.44 11.53
N ASN A 4 -4.82 -8.82 12.58
CA ASN A 4 -4.46 -9.97 13.43
C ASN A 4 -4.50 -11.29 12.64
N THR A 5 -5.45 -11.44 11.70
CA THR A 5 -5.55 -12.62 10.84
C THR A 5 -4.36 -12.73 9.89
N LEU A 6 -3.97 -11.64 9.24
CA LEU A 6 -2.80 -11.60 8.37
C LEU A 6 -1.50 -11.82 9.16
N ASN A 7 -1.37 -11.19 10.33
CA ASN A 7 -0.21 -11.40 11.19
C ASN A 7 -0.11 -12.87 11.63
N ALA A 8 -1.23 -13.51 12.01
CA ALA A 8 -1.24 -14.93 12.34
C ALA A 8 -0.83 -15.82 11.15
N ALA A 9 -1.26 -15.48 9.93
CA ALA A 9 -0.82 -16.18 8.73
C ALA A 9 0.70 -16.02 8.51
N LEU A 10 1.25 -14.82 8.72
CA LEU A 10 2.70 -14.59 8.64
C LEU A 10 3.48 -15.41 9.67
N ARG A 11 2.95 -15.58 10.90
CA ARG A 11 3.58 -16.47 11.90
C ARG A 11 3.60 -17.92 11.45
N ARG A 12 2.53 -18.40 10.79
CA ARG A 12 2.48 -19.77 10.24
C ARG A 12 3.44 -19.97 9.07
N LEU A 13 3.75 -18.91 8.33
CA LEU A 13 4.76 -18.91 7.26
C LEU A 13 6.21 -18.79 7.77
N GLY A 14 6.42 -18.66 9.09
CA GLY A 14 7.75 -18.61 9.70
C GLY A 14 8.34 -17.22 9.89
N TYR A 15 7.62 -16.15 9.51
CA TYR A 15 8.07 -14.79 9.81
C TYR A 15 7.87 -14.47 11.29
N THR A 16 8.85 -13.87 11.96
CA THR A 16 8.72 -13.34 13.32
C THR A 16 8.07 -11.95 13.34
N THR A 17 7.64 -11.51 14.52
CA THR A 17 7.08 -10.16 14.72
C THR A 17 8.06 -9.04 14.43
N GLU A 18 9.35 -9.30 14.62
CA GLU A 18 10.44 -8.35 14.36
C GLU A 18 10.81 -8.31 12.87
N GLN A 19 10.64 -9.42 12.15
CA GLN A 19 10.91 -9.49 10.72
C GLN A 19 9.83 -8.82 9.89
N MET A 20 8.55 -9.15 10.14
CA MET A 20 7.47 -8.63 9.31
C MET A 20 6.09 -8.69 9.97
N THR A 21 5.26 -7.70 9.65
CA THR A 21 3.84 -7.61 10.00
C THR A 21 3.03 -7.17 8.78
N ALA A 22 1.71 -7.34 8.83
CA ALA A 22 0.80 -6.83 7.82
C ALA A 22 0.93 -5.30 7.65
N HIS A 23 1.14 -4.56 8.75
CA HIS A 23 1.42 -3.13 8.71
C HIS A 23 2.78 -2.84 8.06
N GLY A 24 3.82 -3.63 8.39
CA GLY A 24 5.14 -3.54 7.77
C GLY A 24 5.09 -3.67 6.25
N PHE A 25 4.30 -4.61 5.72
CA PHE A 25 4.08 -4.73 4.26
C PHE A 25 3.45 -3.48 3.65
N ARG A 26 2.48 -2.84 4.32
CA ARG A 26 1.88 -1.59 3.82
C ARG A 26 2.88 -0.45 3.82
N ALA A 27 3.68 -0.33 4.88
CA ALA A 27 4.73 0.69 4.97
C ALA A 27 5.78 0.50 3.86
N MET A 28 6.27 -0.73 3.68
CA MET A 28 7.23 -1.07 2.62
C MET A 28 6.68 -0.76 1.22
N ALA A 29 5.44 -1.17 0.91
CA ALA A 29 4.82 -0.87 -0.37
C ALA A 29 4.68 0.64 -0.60
N SER A 30 4.30 1.41 0.42
CA SER A 30 4.21 2.87 0.34
C SER A 30 5.57 3.49 0.01
N THR A 31 6.64 3.09 0.71
CA THR A 31 8.00 3.59 0.46
C THR A 31 8.45 3.30 -0.97
N LEU A 32 8.33 2.05 -1.42
CA LEU A 32 8.79 1.66 -2.76
C LEU A 32 7.98 2.36 -3.87
N LEU A 33 6.67 2.54 -3.69
CA LEU A 33 5.84 3.27 -4.66
C LEU A 33 6.19 4.76 -4.72
N ASN A 34 6.59 5.37 -3.60
CA ASN A 34 7.11 6.74 -3.59
C ASN A 34 8.47 6.81 -4.31
N GLU A 35 9.36 5.85 -4.09
CA GLU A 35 10.67 5.79 -4.78
C GLU A 35 10.53 5.56 -6.29
N GLN A 36 9.48 4.85 -6.73
CA GLN A 36 9.12 4.69 -8.14
C GLN A 36 8.46 5.95 -8.74
N GLY A 37 8.24 7.01 -7.95
CA GLY A 37 7.73 8.30 -8.42
C GLY A 37 6.21 8.37 -8.60
N PHE A 38 5.44 7.44 -8.02
CA PHE A 38 3.99 7.55 -8.06
C PHE A 38 3.48 8.75 -7.23
N PRO A 39 2.41 9.43 -7.66
CA PRO A 39 1.91 10.58 -6.91
C PRO A 39 1.44 10.18 -5.50
N PRO A 40 1.85 10.89 -4.43
CA PRO A 40 1.50 10.54 -3.06
C PRO A 40 -0.01 10.39 -2.83
N ASP A 41 -0.82 11.29 -3.39
CA ASP A 41 -2.28 11.19 -3.32
C ASP A 41 -2.84 9.85 -3.84
N VAL A 42 -2.22 9.27 -4.87
CA VAL A 42 -2.67 7.99 -5.45
C VAL A 42 -2.30 6.84 -4.51
N ILE A 43 -1.12 6.91 -3.89
CA ILE A 43 -0.64 5.95 -2.89
C ILE A 43 -1.55 5.99 -1.66
N GLU A 44 -1.81 7.18 -1.11
CA GLU A 44 -2.66 7.35 0.08
C GLU A 44 -4.09 6.85 -0.17
N LEU A 45 -4.66 7.13 -1.35
CA LEU A 45 -5.97 6.59 -1.75
C LEU A 45 -5.95 5.06 -1.83
N GLN A 46 -4.88 4.45 -2.33
CA GLN A 46 -4.73 2.99 -2.39
C GLN A 46 -4.57 2.36 -1.00
N LEU A 47 -3.93 3.07 -0.07
CA LEU A 47 -3.81 2.68 1.34
C LEU A 47 -5.09 2.92 2.14
N ALA A 48 -6.13 3.47 1.51
CA ALA A 48 -7.40 3.86 2.13
C ALA A 48 -7.22 4.87 3.28
N HIS A 49 -6.21 5.72 3.18
CA HIS A 49 -6.01 6.80 4.11
C HIS A 49 -6.98 7.96 3.82
N ALA A 50 -7.45 8.60 4.90
CA ALA A 50 -8.26 9.79 4.79
C ALA A 50 -7.38 11.02 4.53
N GLU A 51 -7.86 11.94 3.69
CA GLU A 51 -7.23 13.25 3.48
C GLU A 51 -7.18 14.01 4.82
N ARG A 52 -5.97 14.40 5.24
CA ARG A 52 -5.73 15.08 6.51
C ARG A 52 -6.14 16.55 6.45
N ASN A 53 -6.06 17.18 5.27
CA ASN A 53 -6.50 18.54 5.07
C ASN A 53 -8.02 18.60 4.88
N LYS A 54 -8.75 19.04 5.91
CA LYS A 54 -10.22 19.13 5.91
C LYS A 54 -10.79 19.98 4.77
N VAL A 55 -10.10 21.06 4.38
CA VAL A 55 -10.54 21.91 3.26
C VAL A 55 -10.46 21.12 1.97
N ARG A 56 -9.31 20.49 1.70
CA ARG A 56 -9.14 19.65 0.50
C ARG A 56 -10.11 18.47 0.49
N ALA A 57 -10.31 17.82 1.63
CA ALA A 57 -11.23 16.69 1.79
C ALA A 57 -12.69 17.05 1.46
N ALA A 58 -13.12 18.28 1.76
CA ALA A 58 -14.49 18.73 1.49
C ALA A 58 -14.82 18.77 -0.02
N TYR A 59 -13.82 19.06 -0.86
CA TYR A 59 -14.01 19.26 -2.30
C TYR A 59 -13.45 18.11 -3.15
N ASN A 60 -12.37 17.47 -2.73
CA ASN A 60 -11.69 16.47 -3.53
C ASN A 60 -12.29 15.07 -3.32
N ARG A 61 -13.25 14.72 -4.19
CA ARG A 61 -13.88 13.39 -4.24
C ARG A 61 -13.26 12.48 -5.31
N ALA A 62 -12.15 12.89 -5.91
CA ALA A 62 -11.56 12.16 -7.03
C ALA A 62 -10.96 10.83 -6.56
N GLN A 63 -11.41 9.72 -7.14
CA GLN A 63 -10.92 8.37 -6.80
C GLN A 63 -9.63 7.98 -7.54
N ARG A 64 -9.28 8.73 -8.59
CA ARG A 64 -8.07 8.52 -9.44
C ARG A 64 -7.90 7.07 -9.91
N LEU A 65 -8.99 6.40 -10.30
CA LEU A 65 -9.01 4.96 -10.58
C LEU A 65 -8.00 4.53 -11.65
N GLU A 66 -7.85 5.29 -12.74
CA GLU A 66 -6.87 4.95 -13.78
C GLU A 66 -5.43 5.00 -13.28
N ALA A 67 -5.07 6.04 -12.54
CA ALA A 67 -3.73 6.16 -11.95
C ALA A 67 -3.48 5.04 -10.94
N ARG A 68 -4.48 4.69 -10.12
CA ARG A 68 -4.39 3.56 -9.17
C ARG A 68 -4.22 2.23 -9.89
N ARG A 69 -4.92 1.99 -11.00
CA ARG A 69 -4.75 0.76 -11.80
C ARG A 69 -3.33 0.66 -12.37
N LYS A 70 -2.82 1.74 -12.98
CA LYS A 70 -1.45 1.79 -13.50
C LYS A 70 -0.42 1.52 -12.41
N MET A 71 -0.59 2.14 -11.24
CA MET A 71 0.28 1.94 -10.09
C MET A 71 0.26 0.49 -9.59
N MET A 72 -0.93 -0.11 -9.45
CA MET A 72 -1.04 -1.49 -8.99
C MET A 72 -0.51 -2.50 -10.01
N GLN A 73 -0.60 -2.20 -11.31
CA GLN A 73 0.02 -3.05 -12.34
C GLN A 73 1.55 -2.98 -12.25
N ALA A 74 2.13 -1.77 -12.18
CA ALA A 74 3.58 -1.62 -12.01
C ALA A 74 4.09 -2.29 -10.72
N TRP A 75 3.31 -2.21 -9.64
CA TRP A 75 3.61 -2.92 -8.40
C TRP A 75 3.60 -4.44 -8.58
N ALA A 76 2.61 -4.99 -9.29
CA ALA A 76 2.55 -6.42 -9.58
C ALA A 76 3.76 -6.86 -10.43
N ASP A 77 4.07 -6.11 -11.48
CA ASP A 77 5.21 -6.39 -12.36
C ASP A 77 6.55 -6.37 -11.60
N TYR A 78 6.71 -5.43 -10.66
CA TYR A 78 7.88 -5.38 -9.77
C TYR A 78 8.00 -6.64 -8.90
N LEU A 79 6.90 -7.07 -8.27
CA LEU A 79 6.89 -8.28 -7.43
C LEU A 79 7.16 -9.54 -8.24
N ASP A 80 6.61 -9.64 -9.44
CA ASP A 80 6.88 -10.77 -10.35
C ASP A 80 8.36 -10.80 -10.76
N GLY A 81 8.98 -9.64 -10.95
CA GLY A 81 10.42 -9.52 -11.19
C GLY A 81 11.30 -9.99 -10.02
N LEU A 82 10.86 -9.82 -8.78
CA LEU A 82 11.58 -10.30 -7.59
C LEU A 82 11.48 -11.81 -7.36
N LYS A 83 10.47 -12.45 -7.95
CA LYS A 83 10.20 -13.89 -7.77
C LYS A 83 11.14 -14.78 -8.59
N ALA A 84 11.83 -14.21 -9.58
CA ALA A 84 12.70 -14.89 -10.53
C ALA A 84 13.94 -15.54 -9.88
#